data_AF-A0A194QLY5-F1
#
_entry.id   AF-A0A194QLY5-F1
#
_cell.length_a   1.000
_cell.length_b   1.000
_cell.length_c   1.000
_cell.angle_alpha   90.00
_cell.angle_beta   90.00
_cell.angle_gamma   90.00
#
_symmetry.space_group_name_H-M   'P 1'
#
loop_
_entity.id
_entity.type
_entity.pdbx_description
1 polymer ?
#
loop_
_entity_poly.entity_id
_entity_poly.type
_entity_poly.pdbx_seq_one_letter_code
_entity_poly.pdbx_strand_id
1 'polypeptide(L)'
;MCTNKVNEANYHVWNPAISGFTWLRNRLRHLPAQQAKFDEFILSQMEHVIETVGFDAGNETPTTSLTRQEVLHFACTLGHEKCVKESRDRFISLKNGNWVDARIRRNVYVTGIREGDQSDFEFLLARMRQSNFANDQLEMLRALGAARSPELITRYLQLTLTKAVRSHDKANSFNYALLGNQGNAYHVLQFVKDNIDAMRVAYIEDAPPTPVHTCMVNLASYLDNAGLDEYEAWLRSTQSGSLQYQRTLSAITSARNNIIWGNNNVEAILEAARGGAVHLVLSTVLLVTTVMITMFI
;
A
#
# COMPACT_ATOMS: atom_id res chain seq x y z
N MET A 1 1.23 -13.39 -20.14
CA MET A 1 2.50 -12.67 -19.86
C MET A 1 3.00 -12.86 -18.42
N CYS A 2 2.13 -13.06 -17.40
CA CYS A 2 2.58 -13.22 -16.00
C CYS A 2 2.80 -14.67 -15.52
N THR A 3 2.59 -15.69 -16.34
CA THR A 3 2.45 -17.09 -15.90
C THR A 3 3.77 -17.87 -15.72
N ASN A 4 4.92 -17.31 -16.13
CA ASN A 4 6.23 -17.97 -16.08
C ASN A 4 7.25 -17.22 -15.20
N LYS A 5 6.87 -16.80 -14.00
CA LYS A 5 7.79 -16.11 -13.05
C LYS A 5 8.34 -17.00 -11.94
N VAL A 6 8.17 -18.32 -12.08
CA VAL A 6 8.45 -19.31 -11.04
C VAL A 6 9.89 -19.29 -10.54
N ASN A 7 10.85 -18.84 -11.36
CA ASN A 7 12.28 -18.74 -11.02
C ASN A 7 12.84 -17.33 -11.24
N GLU A 8 11.99 -16.31 -11.25
CA GLU A 8 12.39 -14.93 -11.58
C GLU A 8 12.52 -14.09 -10.32
N ALA A 9 13.62 -13.35 -10.18
CA ALA A 9 13.88 -12.40 -9.09
C ALA A 9 14.40 -11.03 -9.57
N ASN A 10 14.44 -10.81 -10.88
CA ASN A 10 14.94 -9.59 -11.48
C ASN A 10 13.99 -8.41 -11.23
N TYR A 11 14.57 -7.31 -10.75
CA TYR A 11 13.87 -6.05 -10.50
C TYR A 11 13.06 -5.57 -11.71
N HIS A 12 13.65 -5.64 -12.91
CA HIS A 12 13.03 -5.16 -14.15
C HIS A 12 11.83 -6.01 -14.58
N VAL A 13 11.66 -7.21 -14.01
CA VAL A 13 10.50 -8.07 -14.26
C VAL A 13 9.44 -7.88 -13.17
N TRP A 14 9.84 -7.74 -11.91
CA TRP A 14 8.92 -7.62 -10.78
C TRP A 14 8.33 -6.23 -10.60
N ASN A 15 9.10 -5.17 -10.82
CA ASN A 15 8.61 -3.80 -10.69
C ASN A 15 7.40 -3.49 -11.59
N PRO A 16 7.43 -3.76 -12.92
CA PRO A 16 6.25 -3.57 -13.76
C PRO A 16 5.12 -4.57 -13.44
N ALA A 17 5.45 -5.77 -12.95
CA ALA A 17 4.42 -6.74 -12.51
C ALA A 17 3.61 -6.21 -11.33
N ILE A 18 4.30 -5.76 -10.28
CA ILE A 18 3.70 -5.21 -9.07
C ILE A 18 2.83 -4.01 -9.44
N SER A 19 3.28 -3.17 -10.38
CA SER A 19 2.50 -2.05 -10.90
C SER A 19 1.21 -2.52 -11.59
N GLY A 20 1.29 -3.52 -12.47
CA GLY A 20 0.13 -4.11 -13.15
C GLY A 20 -0.84 -4.80 -12.19
N PHE A 21 -0.33 -5.58 -11.23
CA PHE A 21 -1.11 -6.21 -10.18
C PHE A 21 -1.81 -5.16 -9.33
N THR A 22 -1.10 -4.11 -8.90
CA THR A 22 -1.68 -3.00 -8.13
C THR A 22 -2.82 -2.32 -8.91
N TRP A 23 -2.65 -2.10 -10.21
CA TRP A 23 -3.68 -1.49 -11.06
C TRP A 23 -4.96 -2.33 -11.13
N LEU A 24 -4.83 -3.66 -11.26
CA LEU A 24 -5.94 -4.60 -11.25
C LEU A 24 -6.59 -4.67 -9.86
N ARG A 25 -5.78 -4.87 -8.81
CA ARG A 25 -6.25 -4.92 -7.42
C ARG A 25 -7.06 -3.68 -7.06
N ASN A 26 -6.59 -2.49 -7.44
CA ASN A 26 -7.28 -1.24 -7.13
C ASN A 26 -8.70 -1.17 -7.71
N ARG A 27 -8.97 -1.85 -8.82
CA ARG A 27 -10.31 -1.95 -9.45
C ARG A 27 -11.19 -3.04 -8.85
N LEU A 28 -10.66 -3.85 -7.95
CA LEU A 28 -11.38 -4.89 -7.22
C LEU A 28 -11.62 -4.53 -5.75
N ARG A 29 -11.25 -3.32 -5.30
CA ARG A 29 -11.34 -2.90 -3.89
C ARG A 29 -12.75 -3.00 -3.32
N HIS A 30 -13.77 -2.71 -4.12
CA HIS A 30 -15.18 -2.83 -3.73
C HIS A 30 -15.70 -4.28 -3.75
N LEU A 31 -14.86 -5.26 -4.13
CA LEU A 31 -15.15 -6.69 -4.20
C LEU A 31 -14.17 -7.48 -3.32
N PRO A 32 -14.26 -7.37 -1.98
CA PRO A 32 -13.22 -7.87 -1.07
C PRO A 32 -12.98 -9.38 -1.21
N ALA A 33 -14.02 -10.18 -1.43
CA ALA A 33 -13.89 -11.63 -1.59
C ALA A 33 -13.14 -12.02 -2.88
N GLN A 34 -13.40 -11.32 -3.98
CA GLN A 34 -12.74 -11.54 -5.27
C GLN A 34 -11.31 -10.99 -5.26
N GLN A 35 -11.10 -9.85 -4.62
CA GLN A 35 -9.77 -9.30 -4.41
C GLN A 35 -8.91 -10.28 -3.60
N ALA A 36 -9.43 -10.87 -2.52
CA ALA A 36 -8.70 -11.88 -1.74
C ALA A 36 -8.25 -13.07 -2.59
N LYS A 37 -9.13 -13.62 -3.44
CA LYS A 37 -8.76 -14.69 -4.39
C LYS A 37 -7.66 -14.27 -5.37
N PHE A 38 -7.70 -13.02 -5.83
CA PHE A 38 -6.67 -12.49 -6.71
C PHE A 38 -5.34 -12.28 -5.97
N ASP A 39 -5.38 -11.90 -4.70
CA ASP A 39 -4.21 -11.74 -3.84
C ASP A 39 -3.52 -13.08 -3.58
N GLU A 40 -4.29 -14.14 -3.29
CA GLU A 40 -3.77 -15.51 -3.17
C GLU A 40 -3.03 -15.93 -4.44
N PHE A 41 -3.61 -15.66 -5.62
CA PHE A 41 -2.94 -15.90 -6.88
C PHE A 41 -1.63 -15.11 -6.98
N ILE A 42 -1.64 -13.80 -6.73
CA ILE A 42 -0.44 -12.96 -6.81
C ILE A 42 0.66 -13.49 -5.89
N LEU A 43 0.32 -13.83 -4.64
CA LEU A 43 1.26 -14.36 -3.65
C LEU A 43 1.88 -15.67 -4.12
N SER A 44 1.09 -16.58 -4.70
CA SER A 44 1.61 -17.82 -5.29
C SER A 44 2.64 -17.58 -6.41
N GLN A 45 2.55 -16.46 -7.13
CA GLN A 45 3.54 -16.09 -8.15
C GLN A 45 4.81 -15.51 -7.52
N MET A 46 4.71 -14.96 -6.32
CA MET A 46 5.78 -14.22 -5.64
C MET A 46 6.64 -15.09 -4.73
N GLU A 47 6.23 -16.32 -4.40
CA GLU A 47 6.93 -17.18 -3.43
C GLU A 47 8.44 -17.26 -3.68
N HIS A 48 8.84 -17.61 -4.90
CA HIS A 48 10.24 -17.74 -5.26
C HIS A 48 11.03 -16.43 -5.05
N VAL A 49 10.48 -15.28 -5.48
CA VAL A 49 11.20 -14.01 -5.31
C VAL A 49 11.25 -13.58 -3.86
N ILE A 50 10.20 -13.85 -3.07
CA ILE A 50 10.17 -13.57 -1.63
C ILE A 50 11.25 -14.37 -0.91
N GLU A 51 11.38 -15.66 -1.22
CA GLU A 51 12.41 -16.53 -0.67
C GLU A 51 13.82 -16.12 -1.11
N THR A 52 13.98 -15.79 -2.39
CA THR A 52 15.27 -15.42 -2.99
C THR A 52 15.81 -14.13 -2.39
N VAL A 53 14.96 -13.10 -2.23
CA VAL A 53 15.41 -11.87 -1.58
C VAL A 53 15.59 -12.12 -0.09
N GLY A 54 14.59 -12.65 0.62
CA GLY A 54 14.63 -12.84 2.07
C GLY A 54 14.60 -11.52 2.86
N PHE A 55 14.91 -11.56 4.16
CA PHE A 55 14.84 -10.40 5.07
C PHE A 55 16.20 -9.88 5.52
N ASP A 56 17.26 -10.67 5.35
CA ASP A 56 18.61 -10.29 5.75
C ASP A 56 19.38 -9.82 4.54
N ALA A 57 19.65 -8.53 4.52
CA ALA A 57 20.25 -7.88 3.38
C ALA A 57 21.79 -7.95 3.50
N GLY A 58 22.41 -8.78 2.66
CA GLY A 58 23.85 -9.01 2.65
C GLY A 58 24.63 -8.04 1.76
N ASN A 59 25.79 -8.50 1.28
CA ASN A 59 26.50 -7.85 0.18
C ASN A 59 25.77 -8.15 -1.13
N GLU A 60 24.97 -7.20 -1.61
CA GLU A 60 24.07 -7.39 -2.75
C GLU A 60 24.13 -6.19 -3.71
N THR A 61 23.71 -6.41 -4.96
CA THR A 61 23.65 -5.35 -5.96
C THR A 61 22.52 -4.36 -5.66
N PRO A 62 22.61 -3.10 -6.16
CA PRO A 62 21.52 -2.13 -6.03
C PRO A 62 20.17 -2.66 -6.56
N THR A 63 20.18 -3.43 -7.65
CA THR A 63 18.97 -4.04 -8.21
C THR A 63 18.37 -5.10 -7.28
N THR A 64 19.20 -5.90 -6.61
CA THR A 64 18.72 -6.86 -5.60
C THR A 64 18.10 -6.14 -4.41
N SER A 65 18.74 -5.06 -3.93
CA SER A 65 18.18 -4.21 -2.87
C SER A 65 16.83 -3.59 -3.24
N LEU A 66 16.67 -3.16 -4.50
CA LEU A 66 15.41 -2.61 -5.00
C LEU A 66 14.33 -3.70 -5.13
N THR A 67 14.67 -4.89 -5.66
CA THR A 67 13.74 -6.03 -5.70
C THR A 67 13.25 -6.35 -4.30
N ARG A 68 14.16 -6.47 -3.32
CA ARG A 68 13.84 -6.75 -1.92
C ARG A 68 12.83 -5.76 -1.35
N GLN A 69 13.09 -4.47 -1.51
CA GLN A 69 12.21 -3.41 -1.00
C GLN A 69 10.80 -3.50 -1.57
N GLU A 70 10.68 -3.63 -2.90
CA GLU A 70 9.38 -3.63 -3.58
C GLU A 70 8.61 -4.94 -3.32
N VAL A 71 9.28 -6.09 -3.43
CA VAL A 71 8.67 -7.41 -3.25
C VAL A 71 8.20 -7.60 -1.81
N LEU A 72 9.04 -7.32 -0.81
CA LEU A 72 8.64 -7.49 0.59
C LEU A 72 7.54 -6.50 0.98
N HIS A 73 7.62 -5.24 0.55
CA HIS A 73 6.57 -4.29 0.85
C HIS A 73 5.22 -4.72 0.25
N PHE A 74 5.23 -5.18 -1.00
CA PHE A 74 4.01 -5.64 -1.66
C PHE A 74 3.49 -6.92 -1.01
N ALA A 75 4.32 -7.95 -0.80
CA ALA A 75 3.95 -9.21 -0.18
C ALA A 75 3.34 -9.01 1.22
N CYS A 76 3.99 -8.20 2.08
CA CYS A 76 3.45 -7.85 3.39
C CYS A 76 2.12 -7.09 3.31
N THR A 77 1.93 -6.25 2.27
CA THR A 77 0.67 -5.53 2.05
C THR A 77 -0.46 -6.45 1.61
N LEU A 78 -0.15 -7.55 0.92
CA LEU A 78 -1.09 -8.61 0.57
C LEU A 78 -1.33 -9.62 1.70
N GLY A 79 -0.64 -9.49 2.83
CA GLY A 79 -0.80 -10.39 3.97
C GLY A 79 0.02 -11.69 3.89
N HIS A 80 1.11 -11.72 3.13
CA HIS A 80 2.02 -12.88 3.12
C HIS A 80 2.49 -13.24 4.54
N GLU A 81 2.12 -14.42 5.03
CA GLU A 81 2.27 -14.79 6.46
C GLU A 81 3.69 -14.63 6.98
N LYS A 82 4.67 -15.21 6.28
CA LYS A 82 6.10 -15.09 6.66
C LYS A 82 6.57 -13.64 6.61
N CYS A 83 6.10 -12.84 5.66
CA CYS A 83 6.50 -11.44 5.56
C CYS A 83 5.96 -10.63 6.72
N VAL A 84 4.68 -10.84 7.05
CA VAL A 84 4.02 -10.18 8.16
C VAL A 84 4.72 -10.54 9.47
N LYS A 85 4.97 -11.83 9.71
CA LYS A 85 5.66 -12.32 10.91
C LYS A 85 7.07 -11.73 11.04
N GLU A 86 7.91 -11.88 10.02
CA GLU A 86 9.30 -11.36 10.05
C GLU A 86 9.35 -9.85 10.25
N SER A 87 8.45 -9.12 9.58
CA SER A 87 8.35 -7.67 9.72
C SER A 87 7.90 -7.26 11.13
N ARG A 88 6.94 -7.99 11.70
CA ARG A 88 6.45 -7.73 13.06
C ARG A 88 7.52 -8.04 14.10
N ASP A 89 8.19 -9.18 14.01
CA ASP A 89 9.25 -9.57 14.93
C ASP A 89 10.40 -8.55 14.93
N ARG A 90 10.80 -8.07 13.74
CA ARG A 90 11.82 -7.02 13.60
C ARG A 90 11.36 -5.66 14.14
N PHE A 91 10.08 -5.33 14.00
CA PHE A 91 9.54 -4.11 14.61
C PHE A 91 9.56 -4.19 16.14
N ILE A 92 9.19 -5.33 16.72
CA ILE A 92 9.30 -5.54 18.17
C ILE A 92 10.76 -5.50 18.63
N SER A 93 11.65 -6.12 17.87
CA SER A 93 13.10 -6.08 18.12
C SER A 93 13.66 -4.65 18.09
N LEU A 94 13.17 -3.81 17.18
CA LEU A 94 13.50 -2.38 17.11
C LEU A 94 13.11 -1.63 18.39
N LYS A 95 11.95 -1.95 18.99
CA LYS A 95 11.52 -1.36 20.27
C LYS A 95 12.51 -1.68 21.40
N ASN A 96 13.23 -2.79 21.29
CA ASN A 96 14.25 -3.22 22.26
C ASN A 96 15.67 -2.71 21.91
N GLY A 97 15.79 -1.76 20.98
CA GLY A 97 17.05 -1.11 20.63
C GLY A 97 17.80 -1.73 19.44
N ASN A 98 17.27 -2.78 18.82
CA ASN A 98 17.91 -3.38 17.65
C ASN A 98 17.72 -2.52 16.40
N TRP A 99 18.72 -2.53 15.52
CA TRP A 99 18.66 -1.78 14.27
C TRP A 99 17.89 -2.54 13.18
N VAL A 100 17.21 -1.80 12.31
CA VAL A 100 16.50 -2.34 11.14
C VAL A 100 17.18 -1.83 9.87
N ASP A 101 17.54 -2.77 9.00
CA ASP A 101 18.17 -2.45 7.73
C ASP A 101 17.30 -1.55 6.86
N ALA A 102 17.90 -0.50 6.31
CA ALA A 102 17.21 0.48 5.46
C ALA A 102 16.46 -0.18 4.30
N ARG A 103 16.99 -1.29 3.77
CA ARG A 103 16.44 -2.04 2.62
C ARG A 103 15.20 -2.88 2.96
N ILE A 104 14.82 -2.99 4.23
CA ILE A 104 13.56 -3.61 4.67
C ILE A 104 12.74 -2.71 5.61
N ARG A 105 13.25 -1.51 5.90
CA ARG A 105 12.68 -0.63 6.92
C ARG A 105 11.24 -0.25 6.63
N ARG A 106 10.93 0.04 5.36
CA ARG A 106 9.58 0.39 4.91
C ARG A 106 8.56 -0.68 5.29
N ASN A 107 8.80 -1.95 4.94
CA ASN A 107 7.86 -3.03 5.26
C ASN A 107 7.84 -3.34 6.76
N VAL A 108 8.98 -3.30 7.45
CA VAL A 108 9.02 -3.50 8.91
C VAL A 108 8.19 -2.45 9.63
N TYR A 109 8.33 -1.17 9.30
CA TYR A 109 7.62 -0.09 9.99
C TYR A 109 6.13 -0.11 9.63
N VAL A 110 5.79 -0.20 8.35
CA VAL A 110 4.39 -0.21 7.89
C VAL A 110 3.63 -1.41 8.49
N THR A 111 4.20 -2.62 8.41
CA THR A 111 3.57 -3.82 8.99
C THR A 111 3.52 -3.74 10.51
N GLY A 112 4.59 -3.25 11.14
CA GLY A 112 4.67 -3.08 12.59
C GLY A 112 3.54 -2.21 13.15
N ILE A 113 3.21 -1.11 12.47
CA ILE A 113 2.08 -0.24 12.84
C ILE A 113 0.74 -0.84 12.44
N ARG A 114 0.62 -1.43 11.24
CA ARG A 114 -0.63 -2.01 10.75
C ARG A 114 -1.15 -3.15 11.62
N GLU A 115 -0.24 -4.01 12.08
CA GLU A 115 -0.53 -5.15 12.98
C GLU A 115 -0.34 -4.79 14.46
N GLY A 116 0.01 -3.54 14.75
CA GLY A 116 0.33 -3.05 16.08
C GLY A 116 -0.85 -2.37 16.77
N ASP A 117 -0.53 -1.80 17.93
CA ASP A 117 -1.48 -1.07 18.77
C ASP A 117 -1.06 0.39 19.00
N GLN A 118 -1.77 1.05 19.93
CA GLN A 118 -1.46 2.41 20.38
C GLN A 118 0.01 2.56 20.84
N SER A 119 0.57 1.56 21.54
CA SER A 119 1.94 1.62 22.06
C SER A 119 2.98 1.60 20.94
N ASP A 120 2.71 0.82 19.89
CA ASP A 120 3.55 0.77 18.69
C ASP A 120 3.51 2.08 17.92
N PHE A 121 2.33 2.69 17.82
CA PHE A 121 2.14 4.01 17.22
C PHE A 121 2.90 5.10 17.98
N GLU A 122 2.76 5.16 19.31
CA GLU A 122 3.47 6.15 20.14
C GLU A 122 4.98 5.97 20.07
N PHE A 123 5.46 4.72 20.07
CA PHE A 123 6.88 4.43 19.92
C PHE A 123 7.43 5.00 18.61
N LEU A 124 6.79 4.72 17.48
CA LEU A 124 7.27 5.18 16.18
C LEU A 124 7.12 6.69 16.01
N LEU A 125 6.05 7.28 16.55
CA LEU A 125 5.83 8.73 16.56
C LEU A 125 6.90 9.45 17.39
N ALA A 126 7.27 8.94 18.56
CA ALA A 126 8.35 9.48 19.38
C ALA A 126 9.68 9.40 18.63
N ARG A 127 9.98 8.27 18.00
CA ARG A 127 11.17 8.08 17.17
C ARG A 127 11.21 9.06 15.99
N MET A 128 10.08 9.30 15.32
CA MET A 128 9.96 10.26 14.23
C MET A 128 10.29 11.68 14.71
N ARG A 129 9.76 12.10 15.86
CA ARG A 129 10.01 13.41 16.45
C ARG A 129 11.47 13.62 16.89
N GLN A 130 12.16 12.55 17.27
CA GLN A 130 13.57 12.59 17.68
C GLN A 130 14.54 12.51 16.50
N SER A 131 14.11 12.03 15.34
CA SER A 131 14.98 11.92 14.17
C SER A 131 15.36 13.29 13.61
N ASN A 132 16.65 13.47 13.33
CA ASN A 132 17.20 14.62 12.61
C ASN A 132 17.33 14.37 11.09
N PHE A 133 16.98 13.18 10.60
CA PHE A 133 17.09 12.82 9.19
C PHE A 133 15.73 12.83 8.49
N ALA A 134 15.63 13.64 7.44
CA ALA A 134 14.39 13.88 6.69
C ALA A 134 13.75 12.61 6.16
N ASN A 135 14.53 11.76 5.49
CA ASN A 135 13.99 10.56 4.86
C ASN A 135 13.56 9.53 5.92
N ASP A 136 14.22 9.49 7.08
CA ASP A 136 13.80 8.63 8.18
C ASP A 136 12.45 9.10 8.77
N GLN A 137 12.26 10.41 8.93
CA GLN A 137 10.97 10.98 9.32
C GLN A 137 9.86 10.60 8.33
N LEU A 138 10.14 10.71 7.03
CA LEU A 138 9.17 10.38 5.98
C LEU A 138 8.79 8.88 5.97
N GLU A 139 9.76 7.99 6.16
CA GLU A 139 9.48 6.55 6.27
C GLU A 139 8.65 6.21 7.51
N MET A 140 8.88 6.89 8.64
CA MET A 140 8.04 6.74 9.84
C MET A 140 6.64 7.33 9.63
N LEU A 141 6.51 8.48 8.96
CA LEU A 141 5.20 9.04 8.58
C LEU A 141 4.42 8.08 7.68
N ARG A 142 5.08 7.41 6.75
CA ARG A 142 4.46 6.39 5.89
C ARG A 142 3.88 5.24 6.71
N ALA A 143 4.62 4.77 7.70
CA ALA A 143 4.19 3.68 8.56
C ALA A 143 3.06 4.08 9.52
N LEU A 144 3.11 5.27 10.12
CA LEU A 144 2.06 5.77 11.02
C LEU A 144 0.70 5.85 10.32
N GLY A 145 0.68 6.19 9.02
CA GLY A 145 -0.54 6.18 8.20
C GLY A 145 -1.16 4.79 7.98
N ALA A 146 -0.47 3.70 8.35
CA ALA A 146 -0.97 2.33 8.24
C ALA A 146 -1.73 1.83 9.46
N ALA A 147 -1.91 2.66 10.50
CA ALA A 147 -2.67 2.30 11.68
C ALA A 147 -4.10 1.86 11.32
N ARG A 148 -4.62 0.88 12.07
CA ARG A 148 -5.99 0.35 11.92
C ARG A 148 -7.04 1.09 12.75
N SER A 149 -6.64 1.71 13.85
CA SER A 149 -7.56 2.43 14.74
C SER A 149 -8.00 3.75 14.08
N PRO A 150 -9.31 4.02 14.00
CA PRO A 150 -9.84 5.30 13.54
C PRO A 150 -9.28 6.49 14.33
N GLU A 151 -9.15 6.34 15.65
CA GLU A 151 -8.61 7.36 16.55
C GLU A 151 -7.15 7.68 16.22
N LEU A 152 -6.34 6.65 15.96
CA LEU A 152 -4.95 6.80 15.55
C LEU A 152 -4.81 7.46 14.18
N ILE A 153 -5.67 7.12 13.22
CA ILE A 153 -5.68 7.76 11.90
C ILE A 153 -6.09 9.23 11.99
N THR A 154 -7.09 9.57 12.80
CA THR A 154 -7.42 10.97 13.07
C THR A 154 -6.23 11.72 13.67
N ARG A 155 -5.56 11.14 14.67
CA ARG A 155 -4.35 11.75 15.27
C ARG A 155 -3.22 11.91 14.24
N TYR A 156 -3.01 10.91 13.39
CA TYR A 156 -2.04 10.97 12.30
C TYR A 156 -2.35 12.10 11.32
N LEU A 157 -3.60 12.22 10.86
CA LEU A 157 -4.03 13.29 9.95
C LEU A 157 -3.98 14.67 10.63
N GLN A 158 -4.22 14.78 11.93
CA GLN A 158 -4.01 16.02 12.66
C GLN A 158 -2.53 16.46 12.64
N LEU A 159 -1.57 15.52 12.69
CA LEU A 159 -0.14 15.86 12.58
C LEU A 159 0.17 16.57 11.26
N THR A 160 -0.47 16.17 10.15
CA THR A 160 -0.24 16.78 8.83
C THR A 160 -0.72 18.23 8.75
N LEU A 161 -1.60 18.66 9.66
CA LEU A 161 -2.00 20.06 9.79
C LEU A 161 -1.00 20.93 10.55
N THR A 162 -0.01 20.33 11.22
CA THR A 162 0.99 21.04 12.03
C THR A 162 2.34 21.18 11.32
N LYS A 163 3.30 21.85 11.97
CA LYS A 163 4.71 21.92 11.52
C LYS A 163 5.51 20.65 11.81
N ALA A 164 4.94 19.66 12.48
CA ALA A 164 5.59 18.36 12.69
C ALA A 164 5.76 17.58 11.37
N VAL A 165 4.90 17.85 10.38
CA VAL A 165 5.04 17.36 9.01
C VAL A 165 5.44 18.53 8.13
N ARG A 166 6.54 18.36 7.39
CA ARG A 166 7.06 19.39 6.48
C ARG A 166 6.07 19.65 5.37
N SER A 167 5.98 20.88 4.90
CA SER A 167 4.95 21.27 3.94
C SER A 167 4.90 20.42 2.67
N HIS A 168 6.07 20.11 2.08
CA HIS A 168 6.16 19.26 0.89
C HIS A 168 5.81 17.78 1.16
N ASP A 169 5.80 17.35 2.42
CA ASP A 169 5.47 15.98 2.83
C ASP A 169 3.99 15.81 3.22
N LYS A 170 3.23 16.90 3.40
CA LYS A 170 1.84 16.84 3.89
C LYS A 170 0.90 16.08 2.95
N ALA A 171 0.98 16.35 1.64
CA ALA A 171 0.17 15.65 0.65
C ALA A 171 0.54 14.16 0.55
N ASN A 172 1.84 13.84 0.65
CA ASN A 172 2.30 12.45 0.68
C ASN A 172 1.85 11.73 1.96
N SER A 173 1.93 12.40 3.12
CA SER A 173 1.47 11.89 4.40
C SER A 173 -0.04 11.62 4.40
N PHE A 174 -0.84 12.55 3.86
CA PHE A 174 -2.26 12.31 3.63
C PHE A 174 -2.51 11.03 2.80
N ASN A 175 -1.77 10.86 1.70
CA ASN A 175 -1.91 9.67 0.86
C ASN A 175 -1.46 8.40 1.57
N TYR A 176 -0.51 8.46 2.51
CA TYR A 176 -0.13 7.31 3.31
C TYR A 176 -1.25 6.82 4.22
N ALA A 177 -2.14 7.70 4.71
CA ALA A 177 -3.34 7.26 5.44
C ALA A 177 -4.27 6.40 4.56
N LEU A 178 -4.42 6.75 3.28
CA LEU A 178 -5.22 6.00 2.31
C LEU A 178 -4.57 4.68 1.89
N LEU A 179 -3.25 4.70 1.67
CA LEU A 179 -2.47 3.54 1.21
C LEU A 179 -2.19 2.54 2.32
N GLY A 180 -2.03 3.02 3.55
CA GLY A 180 -1.56 2.24 4.68
C GLY A 180 -2.54 1.12 5.07
N ASN A 181 -3.84 1.42 5.00
CA ASN A 181 -4.92 0.46 5.21
C ASN A 181 -6.19 0.86 4.43
N GLN A 182 -6.81 -0.11 3.73
CA GLN A 182 -8.04 0.13 2.96
C GLN A 182 -9.20 0.64 3.83
N GLY A 183 -9.31 0.18 5.08
CA GLY A 183 -10.36 0.61 6.01
C GLY A 183 -10.30 2.09 6.38
N ASN A 184 -9.22 2.79 6.06
CA ASN A 184 -9.05 4.19 6.44
C ASN A 184 -9.87 5.16 5.58
N ALA A 185 -10.31 4.75 4.39
CA ALA A 185 -10.88 5.67 3.39
C ALA A 185 -12.06 6.51 3.92
N TYR A 186 -13.00 5.88 4.64
CA TYR A 186 -14.15 6.57 5.24
C TYR A 186 -13.74 7.53 6.36
N HIS A 187 -12.79 7.13 7.20
CA HIS A 187 -12.27 8.01 8.26
C HIS A 187 -11.53 9.21 7.67
N VAL A 188 -10.75 9.00 6.61
CA VAL A 188 -10.11 10.08 5.86
C VAL A 188 -11.15 11.00 5.22
N LEU A 189 -12.25 10.46 4.68
CA LEU A 189 -13.36 11.27 4.16
C LEU A 189 -13.97 12.17 5.24
N GLN A 190 -14.28 11.63 6.43
CA GLN A 190 -14.80 12.46 7.53
C GLN A 190 -13.78 13.53 7.95
N PHE A 191 -12.50 13.16 8.10
CA PHE A 191 -11.46 14.12 8.42
C PHE A 191 -11.39 15.27 7.40
N VAL A 192 -11.46 14.96 6.09
CA VAL A 192 -11.48 15.97 5.03
C VAL A 192 -12.70 16.88 5.18
N LYS A 193 -13.90 16.32 5.39
CA LYS A 193 -15.13 17.11 5.56
C LYS A 193 -15.02 18.09 6.72
N ASP A 194 -14.42 17.64 7.83
CA ASP A 194 -14.31 18.41 9.06
C ASP A 194 -13.16 19.43 9.04
N ASN A 195 -12.11 19.21 8.23
CA ASN A 195 -10.86 19.96 8.30
C ASN A 195 -10.40 20.58 6.97
N ILE A 196 -11.24 20.62 5.94
CA ILE A 196 -10.82 21.04 4.59
C ILE A 196 -10.19 22.45 4.57
N ASP A 197 -10.68 23.39 5.37
CA ASP A 197 -10.14 24.75 5.44
C ASP A 197 -8.78 24.78 6.14
N ALA A 198 -8.62 24.02 7.21
CA ALA A 198 -7.33 23.84 7.86
C ALA A 198 -6.32 23.18 6.91
N MET A 199 -6.74 22.22 6.09
CA MET A 199 -5.89 21.61 5.06
C MET A 199 -5.45 22.64 4.01
N ARG A 200 -6.35 23.52 3.54
CA ARG A 200 -6.02 24.58 2.57
C ARG A 200 -4.96 25.54 3.09
N VAL A 201 -4.98 25.85 4.38
CA VAL A 201 -3.94 26.68 4.99
C VAL A 201 -2.65 25.87 5.16
N ALA A 202 -2.74 24.73 5.85
CA ALA A 202 -1.56 23.99 6.29
C ALA A 202 -0.78 23.31 5.17
N TYR A 203 -1.43 22.91 4.06
CA TYR A 203 -0.79 22.14 2.99
C TYR A 203 -0.16 23.02 1.92
N ILE A 204 -0.47 24.31 1.87
CA ILE A 204 -0.04 25.20 0.78
C ILE A 204 1.20 26.01 1.17
N GLU A 205 1.42 26.31 2.45
CA GLU A 205 2.61 27.02 2.97
C GLU A 205 3.89 26.36 2.43
N ASP A 206 4.61 26.96 1.48
CA ASP A 206 5.86 26.45 0.89
C ASP A 206 5.78 25.05 0.21
N ALA A 207 4.63 24.70 -0.37
CA ALA A 207 4.37 23.38 -0.94
C ALA A 207 4.21 23.37 -2.49
N PRO A 208 4.24 22.18 -3.14
CA PRO A 208 3.97 22.05 -4.58
C PRO A 208 2.61 22.63 -4.99
N PRO A 209 2.40 23.00 -6.25
CA PRO A 209 1.10 23.47 -6.72
C PRO A 209 -0.01 22.44 -6.45
N THR A 210 -1.13 22.89 -5.87
CA THR A 210 -2.39 22.13 -5.71
C THR A 210 -2.35 20.87 -4.80
N PRO A 211 -1.73 20.90 -3.61
CA PRO A 211 -1.57 19.71 -2.77
C PRO A 211 -2.92 19.19 -2.25
N VAL A 212 -3.85 20.09 -1.91
CA VAL A 212 -5.21 19.74 -1.49
C VAL A 212 -6.03 19.13 -2.63
N HIS A 213 -5.87 19.61 -3.87
CA HIS A 213 -6.51 19.00 -5.04
C HIS A 213 -6.07 17.54 -5.19
N THR A 214 -4.78 17.27 -5.07
CA THR A 214 -4.24 15.91 -5.12
C THR A 214 -4.82 15.02 -4.03
N CYS A 215 -4.91 15.51 -2.80
CA CYS A 215 -5.50 14.76 -1.68
C CYS A 215 -6.97 14.41 -1.95
N MET A 216 -7.76 15.41 -2.38
CA MET A 216 -9.20 15.24 -2.63
C MET A 216 -9.48 14.28 -3.81
N VAL A 217 -8.67 14.35 -4.87
CA VAL A 217 -8.76 13.45 -6.03
C VAL A 217 -8.38 12.02 -5.64
N ASN A 218 -7.28 11.87 -4.89
CA ASN A 218 -6.81 10.56 -4.48
C ASN A 218 -7.83 9.86 -3.58
N LEU A 219 -8.43 10.56 -2.62
CA LEU A 219 -9.47 10.03 -1.74
C LEU A 219 -10.60 9.32 -2.52
N ALA A 220 -11.09 9.92 -3.61
CA ALA A 220 -12.14 9.30 -4.42
C ALA A 220 -11.77 7.90 -4.93
N SER A 221 -10.49 7.63 -5.21
CA SER A 221 -10.03 6.32 -5.72
C SER A 221 -10.04 5.21 -4.66
N TYR A 222 -10.31 5.53 -3.39
CA TYR A 222 -10.36 4.57 -2.28
C TYR A 222 -11.77 4.34 -1.72
N LEU A 223 -12.76 5.09 -2.20
CA LEU A 223 -14.15 4.96 -1.76
C LEU A 223 -14.92 3.99 -2.66
N ASP A 224 -15.89 3.29 -2.09
CA ASP A 224 -16.89 2.54 -2.83
C ASP A 224 -18.03 3.46 -3.32
N ASN A 225 -19.09 2.89 -3.90
CA ASN A 225 -20.22 3.70 -4.36
C ASN A 225 -20.88 4.53 -3.24
N ALA A 226 -21.06 3.97 -2.04
CA ALA A 226 -21.70 4.69 -0.95
C ALA A 226 -20.81 5.85 -0.44
N GLY A 227 -19.50 5.61 -0.31
CA GLY A 227 -18.55 6.66 0.04
C GLY A 227 -18.44 7.75 -1.03
N LEU A 228 -18.50 7.38 -2.31
CA LEU A 228 -18.50 8.33 -3.43
C LEU A 228 -19.78 9.18 -3.47
N ASP A 229 -20.93 8.59 -3.16
CA ASP A 229 -22.21 9.30 -3.08
C ASP A 229 -22.20 10.31 -1.93
N GLU A 230 -21.69 9.91 -0.75
CA GLU A 230 -21.49 10.82 0.38
C GLU A 230 -20.54 11.96 0.01
N TYR A 231 -19.41 11.63 -0.63
CA TYR A 231 -18.38 12.61 -0.97
C TYR A 231 -18.89 13.63 -1.99
N GLU A 232 -19.65 13.18 -3.00
CA GLU A 232 -20.29 14.06 -3.98
C GLU A 232 -21.35 14.96 -3.34
N ALA A 233 -22.19 14.42 -2.45
CA ALA A 233 -23.22 15.19 -1.76
C ALA A 233 -22.60 16.32 -0.92
N TRP A 234 -21.52 16.03 -0.18
CA TRP A 234 -20.77 17.05 0.56
C TRP A 234 -20.15 18.10 -0.37
N LEU A 235 -19.53 17.68 -1.48
CA LEU A 235 -18.94 18.62 -2.45
C LEU A 235 -19.98 19.58 -3.00
N ARG A 236 -21.14 19.07 -3.42
CA ARG A 236 -22.21 19.87 -4.03
C ARG A 236 -22.86 20.84 -3.04
N SER A 237 -23.03 20.42 -1.79
CA SER A 237 -23.67 21.23 -0.76
C SER A 237 -22.75 22.29 -0.15
N THR A 238 -21.50 21.92 0.14
CA THR A 238 -20.63 22.72 1.02
C THR A 238 -19.41 23.28 0.28
N GLN A 239 -18.99 22.67 -0.83
CA GLN A 239 -17.72 23.00 -1.51
C GLN A 239 -17.89 23.39 -2.98
N SER A 240 -19.09 23.71 -3.43
CA SER A 240 -19.41 24.03 -4.84
C SER A 240 -18.64 25.23 -5.38
N GLY A 241 -18.28 26.19 -4.53
CA GLY A 241 -17.43 27.34 -4.86
C GLY A 241 -15.93 27.12 -4.69
N SER A 242 -15.49 25.93 -4.26
CA SER A 242 -14.07 25.69 -3.98
C SER A 242 -13.24 25.45 -5.25
N LEU A 243 -11.95 25.79 -5.19
CA LEU A 243 -10.99 25.56 -6.29
C LEU A 243 -10.81 24.07 -6.62
N GLN A 244 -11.12 23.17 -5.68
CA GLN A 244 -10.97 21.73 -5.84
C GLN A 244 -12.21 21.05 -6.46
N TYR A 245 -13.35 21.74 -6.48
CA TYR A 245 -14.66 21.16 -6.77
C TYR A 245 -14.72 20.35 -8.07
N GLN A 246 -14.41 21.00 -9.19
CA GLN A 246 -14.54 20.38 -10.52
C GLN A 246 -13.62 19.17 -10.68
N ARG A 247 -12.35 19.30 -10.29
CA ARG A 247 -11.37 18.21 -10.38
C ARG A 247 -11.76 17.02 -9.50
N THR A 248 -12.34 17.29 -8.33
CA THR A 248 -12.79 16.23 -7.42
C THR A 248 -14.04 15.53 -7.95
N LEU A 249 -15.01 16.25 -8.52
CA LEU A 249 -16.16 15.62 -9.19
C LEU A 249 -15.73 14.72 -10.35
N SER A 250 -14.79 15.17 -11.20
CA SER A 250 -14.25 14.33 -12.27
C SER A 250 -13.55 13.06 -11.73
N ALA A 251 -12.85 13.17 -10.59
CA ALA A 251 -12.24 12.02 -9.94
C ALA A 251 -13.28 11.04 -9.38
N ILE A 252 -14.38 11.54 -8.79
CA ILE A 252 -15.51 10.72 -8.33
C ILE A 252 -16.12 9.94 -9.51
N THR A 253 -16.41 10.62 -10.63
CA THR A 253 -16.90 9.96 -11.85
C THR A 253 -15.92 8.88 -12.35
N SER A 254 -14.61 9.19 -12.32
CA SER A 254 -13.58 8.24 -12.74
C SER A 254 -13.50 7.02 -11.80
N ALA A 255 -13.68 7.22 -10.49
CA ALA A 255 -13.74 6.14 -9.51
C ALA A 255 -14.96 5.23 -9.75
N ARG A 256 -16.14 5.80 -10.01
CA ARG A 256 -17.33 5.00 -10.40
C ARG A 256 -17.10 4.19 -11.68
N ASN A 257 -16.47 4.78 -12.68
CA ASN A 257 -16.11 4.07 -13.91
C ASN A 257 -15.15 2.90 -13.66
N ASN A 258 -14.18 3.07 -12.74
CA ASN A 258 -13.29 1.99 -12.33
C ASN A 258 -14.03 0.87 -11.58
N ILE A 259 -15.02 1.21 -10.74
CA ILE A 259 -15.89 0.22 -10.06
C ILE A 259 -16.68 -0.59 -11.09
N ILE A 260 -17.31 0.08 -12.07
CA ILE A 260 -18.06 -0.56 -13.16
C ILE A 260 -17.14 -1.48 -13.97
N TRP A 261 -15.95 -1.00 -14.34
CA TRP A 261 -14.96 -1.81 -15.04
C TRP A 261 -14.59 -3.05 -14.22
N GLY A 262 -14.36 -2.88 -12.90
CA GLY A 262 -14.06 -3.98 -11.99
C GLY A 262 -15.14 -5.05 -12.00
N ASN A 263 -16.40 -4.65 -11.86
CA ASN A 263 -17.55 -5.56 -11.93
C ASN A 263 -17.60 -6.35 -13.25
N ASN A 264 -17.35 -5.68 -14.37
CA ASN A 264 -17.44 -6.30 -15.69
C ASN A 264 -16.28 -7.24 -16.02
N ASN A 265 -15.14 -7.11 -15.33
CA ASN A 265 -13.91 -7.84 -15.68
C ASN A 265 -13.41 -8.80 -14.58
N VAL A 266 -14.01 -8.79 -13.39
CA VAL A 266 -13.51 -9.58 -12.25
C VAL A 266 -13.46 -11.07 -12.54
N GLU A 267 -14.47 -11.64 -13.19
CA GLU A 267 -14.49 -13.07 -13.52
C GLU A 267 -13.37 -13.43 -14.51
N ALA A 268 -13.20 -12.65 -15.58
CA ALA A 268 -12.13 -12.87 -16.56
C ALA A 268 -10.74 -12.75 -15.92
N ILE A 269 -10.54 -11.82 -14.98
CA ILE A 269 -9.29 -11.68 -14.22
C ILE A 269 -9.02 -12.95 -13.39
N LEU A 270 -10.02 -13.44 -12.67
CA LEU A 270 -9.90 -14.63 -11.82
C LEU A 270 -9.77 -15.93 -12.64
N GLU A 271 -10.37 -16.00 -13.82
CA GLU A 271 -10.18 -17.11 -14.76
C GLU A 271 -8.77 -17.12 -15.32
N ALA A 272 -8.24 -15.96 -15.75
CA ALA A 272 -6.87 -15.85 -16.22
C ALA A 272 -5.85 -16.20 -15.12
N ALA A 273 -6.12 -15.80 -13.87
CA ALA A 273 -5.33 -16.19 -12.70
C ALA A 273 -5.33 -17.71 -12.47
N ARG A 274 -6.52 -18.35 -12.53
CA ARG A 274 -6.66 -19.81 -12.41
C ARG A 274 -5.95 -20.57 -13.52
N GLY A 275 -6.11 -20.14 -14.78
CA GLY A 275 -5.41 -20.74 -15.92
C GLY A 275 -3.88 -20.67 -15.76
N GLY A 276 -3.37 -19.54 -15.25
CA GLY A 276 -1.96 -19.41 -14.87
C GLY A 276 -1.52 -20.41 -13.80
N ALA A 277 -2.30 -20.56 -12.73
CA ALA A 277 -1.99 -21.50 -11.65
C ALA A 277 -1.96 -22.97 -12.11
N VAL A 278 -2.86 -23.39 -13.01
CA VAL A 278 -2.87 -24.76 -13.56
C VAL A 278 -1.60 -25.07 -14.35
N HIS A 279 -1.09 -24.12 -15.14
CA HIS A 279 0.19 -24.29 -15.85
C HIS A 279 1.39 -24.41 -14.89
N LEU A 280 1.34 -23.79 -13.70
CA LEU A 280 2.37 -23.95 -12.66
C LEU A 280 2.37 -25.36 -12.05
N VAL A 281 1.20 -25.89 -11.69
CA VAL A 281 1.10 -27.25 -11.11
C VAL A 281 1.60 -28.29 -12.11
N LEU A 282 1.24 -28.16 -13.39
CA LEU A 282 1.71 -29.08 -14.42
C LEU A 282 3.23 -29.01 -14.61
N SER A 283 3.82 -27.82 -14.65
CA SER A 283 5.28 -27.66 -14.85
C SER A 283 6.11 -28.16 -13.66
N THR A 284 5.64 -27.94 -12.43
CA THR A 284 6.29 -28.47 -11.21
C THR A 284 6.18 -29.99 -11.11
N VAL A 285 5.03 -30.59 -11.43
CA VAL A 285 4.85 -32.05 -11.51
C VAL A 285 5.78 -32.66 -12.57
N LEU A 286 5.88 -32.03 -13.75
CA LEU A 286 6.82 -32.45 -14.79
C LEU A 286 8.28 -32.40 -14.31
N LEU A 287 8.70 -31.35 -13.61
CA LEU A 287 10.06 -31.26 -13.05
C LEU A 287 10.32 -32.33 -11.98
N VAL A 288 9.40 -32.55 -11.05
CA VAL A 288 9.53 -33.56 -9.99
C VAL A 288 9.57 -34.98 -10.57
N THR A 289 8.74 -35.28 -11.57
CA THR A 289 8.78 -36.59 -12.24
C THR A 289 10.09 -36.81 -13.01
N THR A 290 10.65 -35.76 -13.62
CA THR A 290 11.93 -35.86 -14.33
C THR A 290 13.09 -36.09 -13.36
N VAL A 291 13.12 -35.40 -12.22
CA VAL A 291 14.14 -35.59 -11.16
C VAL A 291 14.04 -36.99 -10.56
N MET A 292 12.82 -37.50 -10.30
CA MET A 292 12.65 -38.86 -9.79
C MET A 292 13.15 -39.91 -10.80
N ILE A 293 12.86 -39.76 -12.09
CA ILE A 293 13.35 -40.70 -13.12
C ILE A 293 14.89 -40.71 -13.18
N THR A 294 15.55 -39.56 -13.03
CA THR A 294 17.02 -39.48 -13.03
C THR A 294 17.69 -39.99 -11.76
N MET A 295 16.95 -40.17 -10.64
CA MET A 295 17.48 -40.78 -9.42
C MET A 295 17.35 -42.32 -9.39
N PHE A 296 16.62 -42.91 -10.35
CA PHE A 296 16.41 -44.36 -10.48
C PHE A 296 17.12 -44.98 -11.71
N ILE A 297 18.03 -44.23 -12.34
CA ILE A 297 18.96 -44.69 -13.39
C ILE A 297 20.37 -44.52 -12.86
#